data_AF-A0A538PUW5-F1
#
_entry.id   AF-A0A538PUW5-F1
#
_cell.length_a   1.000
_cell.length_b   1.000
_cell.length_c   1.000
_cell.angle_alpha   90.00
_cell.angle_beta   90.00
_cell.angle_gamma   90.00
#
_symmetry.space_group_name_H-M   'P 1'
#
loop_
_entity.id
_entity.type
_entity.pdbx_description
1 polymer ?
#
loop_
_entity_poly.entity_id
_entity_poly.type
_entity_poly.pdbx_seq_one_letter_code
_entity_poly.pdbx_strand_id
1 'polypeptide(L)'
;MKILALALLVSACASPLDETATSAAVANPPLDLDGLPDLFVREDILSQKWEVRDIDIVAGSCEQIEGNITPGERHVVRFAVGTANIGDADLLVGDPNEAVNQGLFEFAECHHHFHFRNYAKYELVDPVTSTTWRAAKRGFCMIDIEKNPKELGAPDRPRIFDACGAIGIPGFQGISRGWTDTYNTSLPGQYFVLDGGDGQPAVPPGDYLLRITANPPFKATAGEPCPFKDANHMCHMLPESNYTNNVTQITVTL
;
A
#
# COMPACT_ATOMS: atom_id res chain seq x y z
N MET A 1 -77.05 12.14 -50.29
CA MET A 1 -77.22 11.03 -49.33
C MET A 1 -76.06 10.06 -49.50
N LYS A 2 -75.05 10.17 -48.63
CA LYS A 2 -74.10 9.14 -48.18
C LYS A 2 -73.15 9.83 -47.21
N ILE A 3 -73.35 9.53 -45.93
CA ILE A 3 -72.56 10.00 -44.78
C ILE A 3 -71.35 9.10 -44.69
N LEU A 4 -70.14 9.65 -44.59
CA LEU A 4 -68.96 8.88 -44.20
C LEU A 4 -68.31 9.57 -42.99
N ALA A 5 -68.37 8.87 -41.86
CA ALA A 5 -67.81 9.28 -40.58
C ALA A 5 -66.28 9.25 -40.64
N LEU A 6 -65.64 10.34 -40.22
CA LEU A 6 -64.19 10.42 -40.04
C LEU A 6 -63.88 10.15 -38.56
N ALA A 7 -63.30 8.98 -38.28
CA ALA A 7 -62.83 8.62 -36.94
C ALA A 7 -61.52 9.36 -36.62
N LEU A 8 -61.50 10.14 -35.54
CA LEU A 8 -60.27 10.65 -34.93
C LEU A 8 -59.56 9.50 -34.19
N LEU A 9 -58.34 9.18 -34.59
CA LEU A 9 -57.40 8.38 -33.80
C LEU A 9 -56.53 9.34 -32.96
N VAL A 10 -56.71 9.27 -31.65
CA VAL A 10 -55.83 9.91 -30.66
C VAL A 10 -54.57 9.04 -30.56
N SER A 11 -53.44 9.53 -31.08
CA SER A 11 -52.15 8.87 -30.91
C SER A 11 -51.57 9.24 -29.55
N ALA A 12 -51.65 8.32 -28.59
CA ALA A 12 -50.99 8.42 -27.29
C ALA A 12 -49.47 8.21 -27.43
N CYS A 13 -48.72 8.94 -26.62
CA CYS A 13 -47.26 8.96 -26.56
C CYS A 13 -46.66 7.57 -26.28
N ALA A 14 -45.66 7.18 -27.06
CA ALA A 14 -44.62 6.25 -26.64
C ALA A 14 -43.28 6.81 -27.14
N SER A 15 -42.52 7.42 -26.23
CA SER A 15 -41.11 7.70 -26.50
C SER A 15 -40.40 6.35 -26.52
N PRO A 16 -39.52 6.07 -27.52
CA PRO A 16 -38.72 4.87 -27.46
C PRO A 16 -37.83 4.96 -26.22
N LEU A 17 -37.98 3.99 -25.31
CA LEU A 17 -36.98 3.74 -24.28
C LEU A 17 -35.73 3.29 -25.03
N ASP A 18 -34.77 4.19 -25.13
CA ASP A 18 -33.45 3.97 -25.71
C ASP A 18 -32.68 3.03 -24.75
N GLU A 19 -32.95 1.74 -24.86
CA GLU A 19 -32.07 0.69 -24.33
C GLU A 19 -30.81 0.68 -25.20
N THR A 20 -29.81 1.48 -24.82
CA THR A 20 -28.38 1.14 -24.95
C THR A 20 -27.52 2.20 -24.26
N ALA A 21 -27.69 2.36 -22.94
CA ALA A 21 -26.59 2.86 -22.13
C ALA A 21 -25.54 1.72 -22.03
N THR A 22 -24.72 1.59 -23.08
CA THR A 22 -23.46 0.86 -22.96
C THR A 22 -22.62 1.63 -21.95
N SER A 23 -22.51 1.09 -20.74
CA SER A 23 -21.46 1.48 -19.80
C SER A 23 -20.15 1.32 -20.54
N ALA A 24 -19.56 2.43 -20.99
CA ALA A 24 -18.18 2.43 -21.41
C ALA A 24 -17.38 2.10 -20.16
N ALA A 25 -16.99 0.84 -20.02
CA ALA A 25 -15.90 0.46 -19.13
C ALA A 25 -14.74 1.39 -19.50
N VAL A 26 -14.37 2.28 -18.59
CA VAL A 26 -13.16 3.08 -18.75
C VAL A 26 -12.05 2.03 -18.81
N ALA A 27 -11.53 1.74 -20.00
CA ALA A 27 -10.38 0.88 -20.12
C ALA A 27 -9.29 1.52 -19.29
N ASN A 28 -8.72 0.77 -18.33
CA ASN A 28 -7.59 1.23 -17.56
C ASN A 28 -6.53 1.78 -18.54
N PRO A 29 -5.84 2.88 -18.19
CA PRO A 29 -4.72 3.34 -18.99
C PRO A 29 -3.77 2.16 -19.27
N PRO A 30 -3.15 2.07 -20.45
CA PRO A 30 -2.26 0.96 -20.75
C PRO A 30 -1.11 0.94 -19.72
N LEU A 31 -0.80 -0.26 -19.23
CA LEU A 31 0.38 -0.48 -18.38
C LEU A 31 1.64 -0.11 -19.17
N ASP A 32 2.58 0.55 -18.50
CA ASP A 32 3.90 0.81 -19.02
C ASP A 32 4.89 -0.12 -18.31
N LEU A 33 5.29 -1.21 -18.96
CA LEU A 33 6.24 -2.18 -18.40
C LEU A 33 7.60 -2.13 -19.12
N ASP A 34 7.79 -1.15 -20.01
CA ASP A 34 9.02 -0.98 -20.78
C ASP A 34 10.03 -0.16 -19.95
N GLY A 35 10.77 -0.86 -19.10
CA GLY A 35 11.73 -0.25 -18.16
C GLY A 35 11.71 -0.97 -16.82
N LEU A 36 12.05 -0.27 -15.75
CA LEU A 36 11.95 -0.78 -14.38
C LEU A 36 11.41 0.31 -13.44
N PRO A 37 10.58 -0.07 -12.46
CA PRO A 37 10.21 0.86 -11.39
C PRO A 37 11.43 1.17 -10.50
N ASP A 38 11.32 2.20 -9.67
CA ASP A 38 12.33 2.61 -8.69
C ASP A 38 11.59 3.11 -7.44
N LEU A 39 11.61 2.35 -6.35
CA LEU A 39 10.83 2.65 -5.16
C LEU A 39 11.62 3.56 -4.22
N PHE A 40 11.05 4.73 -3.98
CA PHE A 40 11.65 5.76 -3.16
C PHE A 40 10.72 6.12 -2.00
N VAL A 41 11.24 6.07 -0.77
CA VAL A 41 10.47 6.46 0.42
C VAL A 41 10.49 7.97 0.59
N ARG A 42 9.31 8.58 0.62
CA ARG A 42 9.09 10.03 0.68
C ARG A 42 9.37 10.60 2.08
N GLU A 43 10.52 11.29 2.21
CA GLU A 43 10.90 11.98 3.45
C GLU A 43 9.92 13.08 3.85
N ASP A 44 9.36 13.82 2.88
CA ASP A 44 8.41 14.90 3.14
C ASP A 44 7.09 14.40 3.74
N ILE A 45 6.65 13.19 3.38
CA ILE A 45 5.48 12.55 4.00
C ILE A 45 5.84 12.06 5.42
N LEU A 46 6.98 11.37 5.55
CA LEU A 46 7.42 10.77 6.81
C LEU A 46 7.68 11.83 7.90
N SER A 47 8.33 12.94 7.54
CA SER A 47 8.72 14.03 8.45
C SER A 47 7.56 14.87 8.97
N GLN A 48 6.48 14.98 8.19
CA GLN A 48 5.37 15.88 8.51
C GLN A 48 4.22 15.20 9.26
N LYS A 49 4.12 13.87 9.21
CA LYS A 49 2.92 13.14 9.63
C LYS A 49 3.27 12.01 10.58
N TRP A 50 3.60 12.36 11.82
CA TRP A 50 3.70 11.42 12.92
C TRP A 50 3.13 12.02 14.21
N GLU A 51 2.59 11.16 15.08
CA GLU A 51 1.99 11.58 16.34
C GLU A 51 2.21 10.53 17.43
N VAL A 52 2.58 10.99 18.62
CA VAL A 52 2.59 10.17 19.84
C VAL A 52 1.23 10.29 20.51
N ARG A 53 0.63 9.15 20.84
CA ARG A 53 -0.68 9.11 21.51
C ARG A 53 -0.95 7.75 22.13
N ASP A 54 -1.92 7.75 23.02
CA ASP A 54 -2.52 6.51 23.51
C ASP A 54 -3.62 6.04 22.55
N ILE A 55 -3.68 4.73 22.36
CA ILE A 55 -4.73 4.04 21.60
C ILE A 55 -5.24 2.85 22.43
N ASP A 56 -6.50 2.45 22.24
CA ASP A 56 -7.04 1.25 22.85
C ASP A 56 -6.93 0.06 21.89
N ILE A 57 -6.22 -0.98 22.31
CA ILE A 57 -6.12 -2.25 21.57
C ILE A 57 -7.20 -3.20 22.07
N VAL A 58 -8.25 -3.36 21.26
CA VAL A 58 -9.38 -4.23 21.59
C VAL A 58 -8.93 -5.70 21.59
N ALA A 59 -9.26 -6.43 22.66
CA ALA A 59 -8.96 -7.86 22.77
C ALA A 59 -9.62 -8.66 21.63
N GLY A 60 -8.85 -9.52 20.95
CA GLY A 60 -9.32 -10.32 19.81
C GLY A 60 -9.44 -9.55 18.50
N SER A 61 -9.08 -8.26 18.46
CA SER A 61 -8.98 -7.52 17.20
C SER A 61 -7.80 -8.03 16.37
N CYS A 62 -7.86 -7.82 15.04
CA CYS A 62 -6.75 -8.21 14.17
C CYS A 62 -5.49 -7.44 14.45
N GLU A 63 -5.61 -6.18 14.86
CA GLU A 63 -4.50 -5.37 15.31
C GLU A 63 -3.80 -6.00 16.52
N GLN A 64 -4.56 -6.55 17.46
CA GLN A 64 -4.06 -7.29 18.61
C GLN A 64 -3.38 -8.61 18.21
N ILE A 65 -4.03 -9.41 17.35
CA ILE A 65 -3.57 -10.75 16.95
C ILE A 65 -2.34 -10.67 16.05
N GLU A 66 -2.41 -9.89 14.98
CA GLU A 66 -1.32 -9.74 14.01
C GLU A 66 -0.15 -8.95 14.60
N GLY A 67 -0.46 -7.99 15.48
CA GLY A 67 0.54 -7.21 16.19
C GLY A 67 1.23 -7.98 17.33
N ASN A 68 0.64 -9.09 17.79
CA ASN A 68 0.98 -9.73 19.06
C ASN A 68 1.04 -8.71 20.23
N ILE A 69 0.09 -7.78 20.24
CA ILE A 69 0.03 -6.68 21.21
C ILE A 69 -0.86 -7.11 22.38
N THR A 70 -0.51 -6.72 23.59
CA THR A 70 -1.34 -6.94 24.77
C THR A 70 -2.59 -6.05 24.67
N PRO A 71 -3.83 -6.55 24.89
CA PRO A 71 -5.03 -5.72 24.86
C PRO A 71 -5.04 -4.59 25.90
N GLY A 72 -5.82 -3.53 25.64
CA GLY A 72 -5.98 -2.35 26.47
C GLY A 72 -5.25 -1.12 25.92
N GLU A 73 -5.17 -0.07 26.74
CA GLU A 73 -4.47 1.17 26.38
C GLU A 73 -2.98 0.89 26.11
N ARG A 74 -2.50 1.41 24.97
CA ARG A 74 -1.12 1.31 24.50
C ARG A 74 -0.60 2.69 24.11
N HIS A 75 0.61 2.98 24.57
CA HIS A 75 1.33 4.17 24.13
C HIS A 75 2.02 3.89 22.80
N VAL A 76 1.74 4.70 21.77
CA VAL A 76 2.26 4.46 20.42
C VAL A 76 2.77 5.73 19.75
N VAL A 77 3.66 5.57 18.77
CA VAL A 77 3.94 6.59 17.75
C VAL A 77 3.38 6.13 16.41
N ARG A 78 2.36 6.85 15.91
CA ARG A 78 1.81 6.68 14.55
C ARG A 78 2.62 7.49 13.55
N PHE A 79 2.73 7.01 12.33
CA PHE A 79 3.49 7.68 11.27
C PHE A 79 2.90 7.38 9.89
N ALA A 80 2.96 8.34 8.96
CA ALA A 80 2.63 8.09 7.56
C ALA A 80 3.86 7.64 6.78
N VAL A 81 3.66 6.83 5.74
CA VAL A 81 4.69 6.42 4.79
C VAL A 81 4.16 6.64 3.38
N GLY A 82 4.97 7.23 2.52
CA GLY A 82 4.72 7.28 1.09
C GLY A 82 5.83 6.55 0.34
N THR A 83 5.48 5.52 -0.42
CA THR A 83 6.39 4.82 -1.33
C THR A 83 6.10 5.29 -2.75
N ALA A 84 6.99 6.11 -3.30
CA ALA A 84 6.89 6.64 -4.65
C ALA A 84 7.54 5.67 -5.64
N ASN A 85 6.95 5.52 -6.83
CA ASN A 85 7.65 4.97 -7.98
C ASN A 85 8.24 6.12 -8.81
N ILE A 86 9.56 6.26 -8.77
CA ILE A 86 10.33 7.28 -9.50
C ILE A 86 11.04 6.72 -10.74
N GLY A 87 10.77 5.45 -11.05
CA GLY A 87 11.36 4.73 -12.19
C GLY A 87 10.71 5.12 -13.52
N ASP A 88 11.15 4.45 -14.59
CA ASP A 88 10.64 4.70 -15.93
C ASP A 88 9.48 3.78 -16.33
N ALA A 89 9.20 2.73 -15.56
CA ALA A 89 8.06 1.81 -15.76
C ALA A 89 7.20 1.62 -14.50
N ASP A 90 6.03 1.03 -14.68
CA ASP A 90 5.09 0.67 -13.63
C ASP A 90 5.58 -0.51 -12.82
N LEU A 91 5.37 -0.45 -11.50
CA LEU A 91 5.45 -1.62 -10.66
C LEU A 91 4.11 -2.37 -10.75
N LEU A 92 4.06 -3.45 -11.52
CA LEU A 92 2.90 -4.35 -11.54
C LEU A 92 3.05 -5.44 -10.48
N VAL A 93 2.07 -5.52 -9.57
CA VAL A 93 1.91 -6.64 -8.64
C VAL A 93 0.79 -7.57 -9.09
N GLY A 94 -0.30 -7.02 -9.63
CA GLY A 94 -1.45 -7.78 -10.12
C GLY A 94 -2.46 -8.16 -9.04
N ASP A 95 -3.24 -9.20 -9.29
CA ASP A 95 -4.27 -9.68 -8.36
C ASP A 95 -3.63 -10.59 -7.28
N PRO A 96 -3.80 -10.29 -5.97
CA PRO A 96 -3.27 -11.14 -4.92
C PRO A 96 -3.89 -12.55 -4.88
N ASN A 97 -5.02 -12.78 -5.55
CA ASN A 97 -5.64 -14.10 -5.66
C ASN A 97 -4.99 -15.00 -6.74
N GLU A 98 -4.09 -14.48 -7.57
CA GLU A 98 -3.45 -15.25 -8.65
C GLU A 98 -2.27 -16.10 -8.18
N ALA A 99 -2.15 -17.30 -8.78
CA ALA A 99 -1.12 -18.25 -8.41
C ALA A 99 0.32 -17.78 -8.70
N VAL A 100 0.50 -16.90 -9.69
CA VAL A 100 1.82 -16.32 -10.03
C VAL A 100 2.40 -15.49 -8.88
N ASN A 101 1.54 -15.01 -7.98
CA ASN A 101 1.92 -14.22 -6.82
C ASN A 101 2.15 -15.06 -5.55
N GLN A 102 2.11 -16.40 -5.65
CA GLN A 102 2.39 -17.34 -4.57
C GLN A 102 3.87 -17.26 -4.15
N GLY A 103 4.16 -16.40 -3.19
CA GLY A 103 5.52 -16.12 -2.72
C GLY A 103 5.73 -14.65 -2.38
N LEU A 104 5.03 -13.76 -3.07
CA LEU A 104 4.98 -12.33 -2.77
C LEU A 104 4.05 -12.02 -1.60
N PHE A 105 3.02 -12.85 -1.41
CA PHE A 105 2.03 -12.68 -0.36
C PHE A 105 2.08 -13.77 0.71
N GLU A 106 1.67 -13.40 1.92
CA GLU A 106 1.29 -14.29 3.01
C GLU A 106 -0.16 -14.03 3.38
N PHE A 107 -0.89 -15.08 3.76
CA PHE A 107 -2.29 -14.94 4.12
C PHE A 107 -2.44 -14.47 5.57
N ALA A 108 -3.14 -13.36 5.77
CA ALA A 108 -3.47 -12.86 7.09
C ALA A 108 -4.85 -13.38 7.52
N GLU A 109 -4.84 -14.36 8.43
CA GLU A 109 -6.04 -15.05 8.89
C GLU A 109 -7.05 -14.13 9.57
N CYS A 110 -6.63 -13.03 10.21
CA CYS A 110 -7.60 -12.17 10.88
C CYS A 110 -8.30 -11.21 9.91
N HIS A 111 -7.57 -10.65 8.94
CA HIS A 111 -8.13 -9.73 7.96
C HIS A 111 -8.73 -10.41 6.72
N HIS A 112 -8.62 -11.74 6.61
CA HIS A 112 -9.06 -12.49 5.43
C HIS A 112 -8.56 -11.86 4.12
N HIS A 113 -7.30 -11.44 4.11
CA HIS A 113 -6.63 -10.90 2.93
C HIS A 113 -5.14 -11.21 2.91
N PHE A 114 -4.48 -10.88 1.82
CA PHE A 114 -3.07 -11.12 1.60
C PHE A 114 -2.21 -9.93 2.06
N HIS A 115 -1.16 -10.20 2.84
CA HIS A 115 -0.12 -9.23 3.20
C HIS A 115 1.12 -9.47 2.35
N PHE A 116 1.86 -8.42 2.02
CA PHE A 116 3.14 -8.60 1.33
C PHE A 116 4.20 -9.20 2.24
N ARG A 117 4.92 -10.17 1.71
CA ARG A 117 6.18 -10.65 2.25
C ARG A 117 7.29 -9.70 1.83
N ASN A 118 8.10 -9.24 2.78
CA ASN A 118 9.28 -8.40 2.54
C ASN A 118 9.01 -7.15 1.66
N TYR A 119 7.83 -6.51 1.76
CA TYR A 119 7.56 -5.25 1.05
C TYR A 119 8.20 -4.04 1.72
N ALA A 120 8.05 -3.88 3.04
CA ALA A 120 8.73 -2.80 3.74
C ALA A 120 9.30 -3.26 5.06
N LYS A 121 10.21 -2.43 5.58
CA LYS A 121 10.79 -2.58 6.91
C LYS A 121 10.69 -1.24 7.62
N TYR A 122 10.01 -1.24 8.76
CA TYR A 122 9.82 -0.06 9.59
C TYR A 122 10.58 -0.23 10.89
N GLU A 123 11.53 0.67 11.14
CA GLU A 123 12.45 0.61 12.25
C GLU A 123 12.45 1.95 13.00
N LEU A 124 12.34 1.88 14.32
CA LEU A 124 12.69 2.99 15.20
C LEU A 124 14.04 2.65 15.81
N VAL A 125 15.04 3.51 15.63
CA VAL A 125 16.44 3.20 16.00
C VAL A 125 16.95 4.23 16.98
N ASP A 126 17.46 3.77 18.12
CA ASP A 126 18.22 4.60 19.06
C ASP A 126 19.59 4.90 18.44
N PRO A 127 19.93 6.16 18.17
CA PRO A 127 21.20 6.53 17.54
C PRO A 127 22.42 6.31 18.45
N VAL A 128 22.23 6.22 19.76
CA VAL A 128 23.29 6.02 20.75
C VAL A 128 23.57 4.54 20.97
N THR A 129 22.52 3.74 21.18
CA THR A 129 22.68 2.32 21.51
C THR A 129 22.56 1.38 20.30
N SER A 130 22.09 1.89 19.16
CA SER A 130 21.68 1.10 17.98
C SER A 130 20.54 0.10 18.26
N THR A 131 19.88 0.21 19.42
CA THR A 131 18.67 -0.57 19.71
C THR A 131 17.61 -0.24 18.67
N THR A 132 16.95 -1.27 18.16
CA THR A 132 15.97 -1.14 17.08
C THR A 132 14.66 -1.79 17.47
N TRP A 133 13.60 -1.02 17.42
CA TRP A 133 12.22 -1.48 17.52
C TRP A 133 11.61 -1.62 16.13
N ARG A 134 10.72 -2.57 15.97
CA ARG A 134 10.03 -2.84 14.69
C ARG A 134 8.53 -2.62 14.84
N ALA A 135 7.91 -2.02 13.83
CA ALA A 135 6.46 -2.03 13.72
C ALA A 135 6.01 -3.45 13.32
N ALA A 136 4.88 -3.90 13.87
CA ALA A 136 4.35 -5.22 13.52
C ALA A 136 3.89 -5.25 12.05
N LYS A 137 3.14 -4.23 11.63
CA LYS A 137 2.63 -4.10 10.26
C LYS A 137 3.59 -3.27 9.41
N ARG A 138 4.00 -3.85 8.28
CA ARG A 138 5.08 -3.33 7.43
C ARG A 138 4.68 -3.29 5.95
N GLY A 139 3.39 -3.06 5.70
CA GLY A 139 2.80 -3.09 4.36
C GLY A 139 1.27 -3.22 4.41
N PHE A 140 0.60 -2.67 3.41
CA PHE A 140 -0.81 -2.91 3.10
C PHE A 140 -0.91 -3.30 1.62
N CYS A 141 -1.92 -2.85 0.87
CA CYS A 141 -1.95 -3.01 -0.58
C CYS A 141 -1.16 -1.90 -1.29
N MET A 142 -0.60 -2.20 -2.46
CA MET A 142 0.01 -1.19 -3.32
C MET A 142 -1.00 -0.65 -4.31
N ILE A 143 -1.32 0.64 -4.19
CA ILE A 143 -2.21 1.36 -5.10
C ILE A 143 -1.75 2.80 -5.28
N ASP A 144 -2.20 3.44 -6.35
CA ASP A 144 -1.92 4.82 -6.68
C ASP A 144 -2.79 5.78 -5.84
N ILE A 145 -2.23 6.31 -4.74
CA ILE A 145 -2.94 7.23 -3.84
C ILE A 145 -2.71 8.68 -4.23
N GLU A 146 -1.44 9.10 -4.30
CA GLU A 146 -1.04 10.49 -4.54
C GLU A 146 -0.09 10.57 -5.73
N LYS A 147 -0.10 11.71 -6.42
CA LYS A 147 0.88 11.97 -7.49
C LYS A 147 2.24 12.28 -6.87
N ASN A 148 3.31 11.83 -7.50
CA ASN A 148 4.64 12.33 -7.18
C ASN A 148 4.70 13.85 -7.42
N PRO A 149 5.45 14.59 -6.60
CA PRO A 149 5.75 15.97 -6.87
C PRO A 149 6.72 16.04 -8.06
N LYS A 150 6.83 17.20 -8.71
CA LYS A 150 7.51 17.34 -10.00
C LYS A 150 8.96 16.86 -9.97
N GLU A 151 9.61 17.02 -8.83
CA GLU A 151 11.01 16.73 -8.55
C GLU A 151 11.30 15.22 -8.50
N LEU A 152 10.26 14.42 -8.23
CA LEU A 152 10.29 12.95 -8.21
C LEU A 152 9.60 12.35 -9.44
N GLY A 153 9.40 13.15 -10.49
CA GLY A 153 8.72 12.73 -11.72
C GLY A 153 7.20 12.68 -11.54
N ALA A 154 6.53 13.82 -11.68
CA ALA A 154 5.07 13.87 -11.68
C ALA A 154 4.49 13.02 -12.82
N PRO A 155 3.32 12.38 -12.63
CA PRO A 155 2.78 11.48 -13.63
C PRO A 155 2.16 12.28 -14.78
N ASP A 156 2.39 11.80 -16.00
CA ASP A 156 1.83 12.31 -17.26
C ASP A 156 0.51 11.61 -17.65
N ARG A 157 0.08 10.63 -16.85
CA ARG A 157 -1.10 9.79 -17.07
C ARG A 157 -1.92 9.61 -15.78
N PRO A 158 -3.21 9.22 -15.90
CA PRO A 158 -4.04 8.87 -14.75
C PRO A 158 -3.49 7.67 -13.97
N ARG A 159 -3.98 7.47 -12.75
CA ARG A 159 -3.68 6.26 -11.97
C ARG A 159 -4.24 5.01 -12.66
N ILE A 160 -3.57 3.89 -12.43
CA ILE A 160 -3.94 2.57 -12.95
C ILE A 160 -4.33 1.62 -11.82
N PHE A 161 -3.59 1.63 -10.73
CA PHE A 161 -3.77 0.68 -9.63
C PHE A 161 -4.64 1.31 -8.55
N ASP A 162 -5.87 0.84 -8.39
CA ASP A 162 -6.81 1.39 -7.41
C ASP A 162 -7.57 0.32 -6.60
N ALA A 163 -7.21 -0.95 -6.80
CA ALA A 163 -7.90 -2.07 -6.18
C ALA A 163 -6.92 -2.97 -5.41
N CYS A 164 -7.07 -3.01 -4.09
CA CYS A 164 -6.32 -3.91 -3.21
C CYS A 164 -6.73 -5.38 -3.42
N GLY A 165 -7.99 -5.64 -3.76
CA GLY A 165 -8.57 -6.99 -3.72
C GLY A 165 -8.78 -7.50 -2.29
N ALA A 166 -9.36 -8.69 -2.19
CA ALA A 166 -9.52 -9.48 -0.96
C ALA A 166 -9.69 -10.95 -1.33
N ILE A 167 -9.86 -11.88 -0.38
CA ILE A 167 -10.18 -13.27 -0.73
C ILE A 167 -11.41 -13.31 -1.63
N GLY A 168 -11.24 -13.84 -2.83
CA GLY A 168 -12.32 -13.98 -3.81
C GLY A 168 -12.82 -12.67 -4.41
N ILE A 169 -12.20 -11.53 -4.08
CA ILE A 169 -12.43 -10.23 -4.69
C ILE A 169 -11.18 -9.87 -5.49
N PRO A 170 -11.27 -9.76 -6.83
CA PRO A 170 -10.11 -9.42 -7.65
C PRO A 170 -9.47 -8.10 -7.21
N GLY A 171 -8.14 -8.12 -7.11
CA GLY A 171 -7.33 -6.91 -6.98
C GLY A 171 -6.70 -6.50 -8.31
N PHE A 172 -6.01 -5.37 -8.29
CA PHE A 172 -5.10 -4.96 -9.34
C PHE A 172 -4.09 -3.99 -8.71
N GLN A 173 -3.11 -4.59 -8.04
CA GLN A 173 -2.14 -3.85 -7.24
C GLN A 173 -0.90 -3.48 -8.05
N GLY A 174 -0.27 -2.40 -7.63
CA GLY A 174 0.93 -1.85 -8.24
C GLY A 174 1.14 -0.39 -7.87
N ILE A 175 2.21 0.20 -8.39
CA ILE A 175 2.47 1.64 -8.28
C ILE A 175 2.88 2.15 -9.66
N SER A 176 2.05 2.99 -10.24
CA SER A 176 2.28 3.60 -11.54
C SER A 176 3.52 4.50 -11.50
N ARG A 177 4.29 4.57 -12.59
CA ARG A 177 5.36 5.58 -12.72
C ARG A 177 4.81 6.98 -12.40
N GLY A 178 5.50 7.69 -11.51
CA GLY A 178 5.09 9.02 -11.07
C GLY A 178 3.96 9.04 -10.04
N TRP A 179 3.58 7.91 -9.47
CA TRP A 179 2.61 7.83 -8.37
C TRP A 179 3.27 7.35 -7.07
N THR A 180 2.62 7.70 -5.95
CA THR A 180 2.98 7.32 -4.59
C THR A 180 1.84 6.51 -3.97
N ASP A 181 2.20 5.35 -3.41
CA ASP A 181 1.35 4.61 -2.47
C ASP A 181 1.55 5.20 -1.06
N THR A 182 0.49 5.80 -0.51
CA THR A 182 0.56 6.52 0.77
C THR A 182 -0.30 5.85 1.83
N TYR A 183 0.35 5.42 2.91
CA TYR A 183 -0.28 4.94 4.13
C TYR A 183 -0.32 6.05 5.17
N ASN A 184 -1.53 6.42 5.61
CA ASN A 184 -1.74 7.48 6.59
C ASN A 184 -1.67 6.97 8.04
N THR A 185 -1.58 7.90 8.98
CA THR A 185 -1.47 7.60 10.43
C THR A 185 -2.69 6.90 11.01
N SER A 186 -3.87 6.99 10.37
CA SER A 186 -5.10 6.37 10.88
C SER A 186 -5.22 4.87 10.58
N LEU A 187 -4.34 4.32 9.72
CA LEU A 187 -4.41 2.92 9.38
C LEU A 187 -4.14 2.01 10.61
N PRO A 188 -4.94 0.95 10.82
CA PRO A 188 -4.68 -0.04 11.86
C PRO A 188 -3.31 -0.69 11.69
N GLY A 189 -2.53 -0.76 12.77
CA GLY A 189 -1.16 -1.28 12.78
C GLY A 189 -0.07 -0.31 12.26
N GLN A 190 -0.42 0.89 11.81
CA GLN A 190 0.54 1.88 11.31
C GLN A 190 1.17 2.71 12.45
N TYR A 191 1.95 2.03 13.30
CA TYR A 191 2.65 2.64 14.46
C TYR A 191 3.74 1.72 15.03
N PHE A 192 4.54 2.26 15.96
CA PHE A 192 5.34 1.49 16.90
C PHE A 192 4.70 1.53 18.29
N VAL A 193 4.72 0.40 19.00
CA VAL A 193 4.34 0.33 20.42
C VAL A 193 5.52 0.79 21.26
N LEU A 194 5.30 1.78 22.13
CA LEU A 194 6.35 2.43 22.91
C LEU A 194 6.43 1.88 24.34
N ASP A 195 5.36 1.29 24.86
CA ASP A 195 5.27 0.82 26.25
C ASP A 195 5.74 -0.64 26.45
N GLY A 196 6.17 -1.31 25.38
CA GLY A 196 6.56 -2.72 25.39
C GLY A 196 5.41 -3.71 25.41
N GLY A 197 4.17 -3.24 25.21
CA GLY A 197 2.98 -4.09 25.13
C GLY A 197 2.99 -5.10 23.96
N ASP A 198 3.93 -4.99 23.04
CA ASP A 198 4.19 -5.90 21.91
C ASP A 198 5.33 -6.91 22.20
N GLY A 199 5.87 -6.91 23.42
CA GLY A 199 6.97 -7.80 23.83
C GLY A 199 8.37 -7.30 23.46
N GLN A 200 8.50 -6.12 22.83
CA GLN A 200 9.77 -5.42 22.70
C GLN A 200 10.09 -4.66 24.01
N PRO A 201 11.36 -4.28 24.27
CA PRO A 201 11.67 -3.37 25.36
C PRO A 201 10.85 -2.09 25.24
N ALA A 202 10.42 -1.48 26.35
CA ALA A 202 9.80 -0.16 26.28
C ALA A 202 10.79 0.84 25.67
N VAL A 203 10.28 1.77 24.86
CA VAL A 203 11.03 2.85 24.21
C VAL A 203 11.15 4.00 25.22
N PRO A 204 12.36 4.34 25.71
CA PRO A 204 12.54 5.49 26.59
C PRO A 204 12.24 6.82 25.87
N PRO A 205 11.91 7.91 26.58
CA PRO A 205 11.86 9.23 25.97
C PRO A 205 13.22 9.62 25.37
N GLY A 206 13.21 10.29 24.21
CA GLY A 206 14.43 10.72 23.53
C GLY A 206 14.29 10.93 22.03
N ASP A 207 15.43 11.19 21.38
CA ASP A 207 15.50 11.35 19.93
C ASP A 207 15.85 10.01 19.27
N TYR A 208 15.08 9.64 18.26
CA TYR A 208 15.19 8.38 17.54
C TYR A 208 15.25 8.62 16.04
N LEU A 209 15.87 7.68 15.33
CA LEU A 209 15.76 7.61 13.87
C LEU A 209 14.55 6.74 13.50
N LEU A 210 13.53 7.35 12.90
CA LEU A 210 12.48 6.61 12.22
C LEU A 210 12.98 6.26 10.82
N ARG A 211 13.32 4.99 10.60
CA ARG A 211 13.90 4.47 9.35
C ARG A 211 12.91 3.54 8.65
N ILE A 212 12.67 3.83 7.39
CA ILE A 212 11.77 3.07 6.52
C ILE A 212 12.58 2.57 5.33
N THR A 213 12.46 1.28 5.01
CA THR A 213 13.04 0.67 3.81
C THR A 213 11.94 0.06 2.97
N ALA A 214 11.77 0.52 1.73
CA ALA A 214 10.94 -0.14 0.73
C ALA A 214 11.69 -1.32 0.10
N ASN A 215 10.99 -2.39 -0.28
CA ASN A 215 11.52 -3.63 -0.86
C ASN A 215 12.89 -4.05 -0.28
N PRO A 216 12.97 -4.24 1.06
CA PRO A 216 14.24 -4.48 1.74
C PRO A 216 14.97 -5.73 1.22
N PRO A 217 16.32 -5.71 1.19
CA PRO A 217 17.10 -6.88 0.84
C PRO A 217 16.93 -7.99 1.88
N PHE A 218 16.81 -9.23 1.44
CA PHE A 218 16.75 -10.40 2.32
C PHE A 218 17.64 -11.55 1.82
N LYS A 219 18.01 -12.45 2.72
CA LYS A 219 18.65 -13.72 2.36
C LYS A 219 17.56 -14.77 2.30
N ALA A 220 17.23 -15.25 1.10
CA ALA A 220 16.23 -16.29 0.94
C ALA A 220 16.64 -17.56 1.72
N THR A 221 15.69 -18.09 2.49
CA THR A 221 15.81 -19.40 3.13
C THR A 221 15.48 -20.52 2.14
N ALA A 222 15.75 -21.78 2.50
CA ALA A 222 15.50 -22.91 1.60
C ALA A 222 14.00 -23.00 1.24
N GLY A 223 13.69 -22.91 -0.06
CA GLY A 223 12.32 -22.93 -0.58
C GLY A 223 11.64 -21.57 -0.64
N GLU A 224 12.29 -20.50 -0.19
CA GLU A 224 11.79 -19.13 -0.32
C GLU A 224 12.17 -18.54 -1.69
N PRO A 225 11.26 -17.83 -2.38
CA PRO A 225 11.57 -17.19 -3.65
C PRO A 225 12.64 -16.10 -3.48
N CYS A 226 13.50 -15.98 -4.49
CA CYS A 226 14.49 -14.91 -4.63
C CYS A 226 14.41 -14.37 -6.07
N PRO A 227 13.33 -13.66 -6.41
CA PRO A 227 13.00 -13.35 -7.79
C PRO A 227 13.98 -12.33 -8.40
N PHE A 228 14.43 -11.36 -7.59
CA PHE A 228 15.39 -10.34 -8.02
C PHE A 228 16.59 -10.31 -7.09
N LYS A 229 17.76 -9.94 -7.62
CA LYS A 229 19.00 -9.83 -6.86
C LYS A 229 19.69 -8.50 -7.09
N ASP A 230 20.19 -7.90 -6.02
CA ASP A 230 21.04 -6.73 -6.10
C ASP A 230 22.51 -7.09 -6.44
N ALA A 231 23.37 -6.06 -6.51
CA ALA A 231 24.81 -6.21 -6.75
C ALA A 231 25.55 -6.97 -5.63
N ASN A 232 24.95 -7.09 -4.43
CA ASN A 232 25.49 -7.83 -3.29
C ASN A 232 24.95 -9.27 -3.21
N HIS A 233 24.18 -9.70 -4.22
CA HIS A 233 23.48 -10.99 -4.26
C HIS A 233 22.41 -11.18 -3.17
N MET A 234 21.90 -10.08 -2.60
CA MET A 234 20.74 -10.08 -1.73
C MET A 234 19.46 -10.16 -2.56
N CYS A 235 18.47 -10.89 -2.06
CA CYS A 235 17.19 -11.05 -2.74
C CYS A 235 16.28 -9.84 -2.49
N HIS A 236 15.49 -9.50 -3.49
CA HIS A 236 14.40 -8.53 -3.43
C HIS A 236 13.13 -9.16 -3.99
N MET A 237 11.96 -8.78 -3.45
CA MET A 237 10.68 -9.33 -3.89
C MET A 237 10.17 -8.64 -5.15
N LEU A 238 10.50 -7.37 -5.34
CA LEU A 238 10.04 -6.55 -6.46
C LEU A 238 11.23 -6.17 -7.37
N PRO A 239 11.00 -6.09 -8.69
CA PRO A 239 12.03 -5.61 -9.62
C PRO A 239 12.22 -4.12 -9.42
N GLU A 240 13.46 -3.61 -9.44
CA GLU A 240 13.73 -2.17 -9.46
C GLU A 240 14.97 -1.86 -10.29
N SER A 241 15.05 -0.65 -10.83
CA SER A 241 16.25 -0.13 -11.50
C SER A 241 17.37 0.20 -10.51
N ASN A 242 17.02 0.53 -9.28
CA ASN A 242 17.95 0.91 -8.22
C ASN A 242 17.41 0.42 -6.86
N TYR A 243 18.22 -0.32 -6.11
CA TYR A 243 17.89 -0.77 -4.76
C TYR A 243 18.58 0.07 -3.66
N THR A 244 19.43 1.03 -4.05
CA THR A 244 20.32 1.76 -3.11
C THR A 244 19.67 3.00 -2.49
N ASN A 245 18.52 3.41 -3.01
CA ASN A 245 17.74 4.59 -2.62
C ASN A 245 16.41 4.23 -1.92
N ASN A 246 16.20 2.95 -1.61
CA ASN A 246 14.97 2.46 -0.98
C ASN A 246 14.82 2.84 0.51
N VAL A 247 15.83 3.44 1.11
CA VAL A 247 15.88 3.74 2.54
C VAL A 247 15.78 5.24 2.77
N THR A 248 14.82 5.64 3.59
CA THR A 248 14.72 7.01 4.13
C THR A 248 14.68 6.95 5.65
N GLN A 249 15.32 7.91 6.31
CA GLN A 249 15.26 8.05 7.76
C GLN A 249 15.13 9.51 8.17
N ILE A 250 14.36 9.76 9.21
CA ILE A 250 14.20 11.08 9.82
C ILE A 250 14.47 10.98 11.33
N THR A 251 14.74 12.12 11.97
CA THR A 251 14.75 12.18 13.44
C THR A 251 13.35 12.48 13.95
N VAL A 252 12.90 11.75 14.97
CA VAL A 252 11.67 12.00 15.73
C VAL A 252 11.99 12.08 17.21
N THR A 253 11.25 12.90 17.95
CA THR A 253 11.39 13.04 19.40
C THR A 253 10.16 12.42 20.07
N LEU A 254 10.40 11.44 20.95
CA LEU A 254 9.38 10.68 21.68
C LEU A 254 9.40 10.99 23.17
#